data_AF-A0A1D3RLV1-F1
#
_entry.id   AF-A0A1D3RLV1-F1
#
_cell.length_a   1.000
_cell.length_b   1.000
_cell.length_c   1.000
_cell.angle_alpha   90.00
_cell.angle_beta   90.00
_cell.angle_gamma   90.00
#
_symmetry.space_group_name_H-M   'P 1'
#
loop_
_entity.id
_entity.type
_entity.pdbx_description
1 polymer ?
#
loop_
_entity_poly.entity_id
_entity_poly.type
_entity_poly.pdbx_seq_one_letter_code
_entity_poly.pdbx_strand_id
1 'polypeptide(L)'
;MTLKNISLILVIQFLTLSIAHSNEKNPLFDGTMLKIPIVDTQEHFGLYQNVEFKPLADGKWELAGYNKREKGIYEIETVNLFLTEEPPIQGFLEVTAFPRDCRMDTRLIRTQLVGDTFKVFIDSNKRPGTSACQKMRPLPFAEIIPLPLYGIKSGDYKYTVNGEYQGVFNVSSDNVLEIQPLEDREWDGTVADRNDVHGVGLR
;
A
#
# COMPACT_ATOMS: atom_id res chain seq x y z
N MET A 1 19.20 -49.31 -43.23
CA MET A 1 19.76 -48.23 -42.38
C MET A 1 18.59 -47.53 -41.70
N THR A 2 18.46 -47.70 -40.39
CA THR A 2 17.36 -47.19 -39.57
C THR A 2 17.73 -45.83 -38.98
N LEU A 3 16.95 -44.79 -39.31
CA LEU A 3 17.14 -43.45 -38.75
C LEU A 3 16.58 -43.46 -37.32
N LYS A 4 17.45 -43.24 -36.33
CA LYS A 4 17.08 -43.09 -34.92
C LYS A 4 16.27 -41.81 -34.70
N ASN A 5 15.12 -41.95 -34.05
CA ASN A 5 14.34 -40.86 -33.49
C ASN A 5 15.19 -40.06 -32.49
N ILE A 6 15.41 -38.77 -32.76
CA ILE A 6 15.99 -37.83 -31.81
C ILE A 6 14.83 -37.14 -31.10
N SER A 7 14.51 -37.61 -29.89
CA SER A 7 13.59 -36.89 -29.00
C SER A 7 14.35 -35.74 -28.33
N LEU A 8 14.07 -34.52 -28.76
CA LEU A 8 14.52 -33.30 -28.09
C LEU A 8 13.65 -33.07 -26.85
N ILE A 9 14.13 -33.46 -25.67
CA ILE A 9 13.48 -33.11 -24.40
C ILE A 9 13.85 -31.66 -24.09
N LEU A 10 12.92 -30.75 -24.35
CA LEU A 10 13.03 -29.34 -24.00
C LEU A 10 12.71 -29.20 -22.52
N VAL A 11 13.72 -29.32 -21.66
CA VAL A 11 13.60 -29.05 -20.22
C VAL A 11 13.46 -27.54 -20.06
N ILE A 12 12.22 -27.05 -20.02
CA ILE A 12 11.91 -25.70 -19.56
C ILE A 12 12.15 -25.72 -18.06
N GLN A 13 13.39 -25.44 -17.65
CA GLN A 13 13.65 -25.01 -16.28
C GLN A 13 12.86 -23.71 -16.09
N PHE A 14 11.74 -23.80 -15.40
CA PHE A 14 11.11 -22.66 -14.74
C PHE A 14 12.11 -22.15 -13.70
N LEU A 15 13.09 -21.38 -14.15
CA LEU A 15 13.76 -20.41 -13.30
C LEU A 15 12.64 -19.51 -12.79
N THR A 16 12.27 -19.71 -11.54
CA THR A 16 11.44 -18.78 -10.78
C THR A 16 12.23 -17.49 -10.69
N LEU A 17 12.16 -16.68 -11.74
CA LEU A 17 12.66 -15.32 -11.73
C LEU A 17 11.92 -14.66 -10.57
N SER A 18 12.67 -14.22 -9.56
CA SER A 18 12.13 -13.42 -8.47
C SER A 18 11.66 -12.11 -9.10
N ILE A 19 10.37 -12.06 -9.45
CA ILE A 19 9.79 -10.85 -10.03
C ILE A 19 9.71 -9.82 -8.91
N ALA A 20 10.33 -8.67 -9.17
CA ALA A 20 10.32 -7.52 -8.31
C ALA A 20 9.39 -6.45 -8.88
N HIS A 21 8.53 -5.88 -8.05
CA HIS A 21 7.61 -4.80 -8.41
C HIS A 21 7.93 -3.53 -7.62
N SER A 22 7.63 -2.37 -8.20
CA SER A 22 7.67 -1.08 -7.51
C SER A 22 6.24 -0.59 -7.27
N ASN A 23 5.93 -0.21 -6.04
CA ASN A 23 4.57 0.07 -5.56
C ASN A 23 4.39 1.49 -4.98
N GLU A 24 5.32 2.43 -5.23
CA GLU A 24 5.26 3.78 -4.66
C GLU A 24 5.67 4.89 -5.66
N LYS A 25 5.51 6.16 -5.23
CA LYS A 25 5.87 7.41 -5.94
C LYS A 25 7.03 7.21 -6.92
N ASN A 26 6.64 7.10 -8.19
CA ASN A 26 7.40 7.03 -9.43
C ASN A 26 8.91 6.78 -9.27
N PRO A 27 9.40 5.59 -9.67
CA PRO A 27 10.82 5.39 -9.95
C PRO A 27 11.36 6.55 -10.79
N LEU A 28 12.52 7.08 -10.40
CA LEU A 28 13.11 8.25 -11.04
C LEU A 28 14.44 7.87 -11.67
N PHE A 29 14.59 8.12 -12.95
CA PHE A 29 15.87 8.03 -13.64
C PHE A 29 16.33 9.43 -14.04
N ASP A 30 17.47 9.87 -13.52
CA ASP A 30 18.03 11.20 -13.79
C ASP A 30 19.06 11.23 -14.94
N GLY A 31 19.20 10.11 -15.67
CA GLY A 31 20.22 9.91 -16.70
C GLY A 31 21.50 9.26 -16.19
N THR A 32 21.73 9.26 -14.88
CA THR A 32 22.92 8.68 -14.24
C THR A 32 22.60 7.60 -13.21
N MET A 33 21.43 7.70 -12.56
CA MET A 33 20.99 6.80 -11.52
C MET A 33 19.49 6.56 -11.62
N LEU A 34 19.08 5.29 -11.57
CA LEU A 34 17.69 4.90 -11.38
C LEU A 34 17.45 4.69 -9.90
N LYS A 35 16.55 5.48 -9.32
CA LYS A 35 16.11 5.38 -7.94
C LYS A 35 14.74 4.75 -7.90
N ILE A 36 14.67 3.58 -7.29
CA ILE A 36 13.42 2.86 -7.03
C ILE A 36 13.15 2.98 -5.53
N PRO A 37 12.07 3.67 -5.11
CA PRO A 37 11.78 3.86 -3.70
C PRO A 37 11.68 2.54 -2.95
N ILE A 38 11.10 1.51 -3.59
CA ILE A 38 10.86 0.20 -3.01
C ILE A 38 10.95 -0.88 -4.08
N VAL A 39 11.55 -1.99 -3.69
CA VAL A 39 11.52 -3.25 -4.42
C VAL A 39 10.85 -4.33 -3.56
N ASP A 40 9.70 -4.79 -4.02
CA ASP A 40 9.02 -5.97 -3.46
C ASP A 40 9.65 -7.25 -4.00
N THR A 41 9.74 -8.29 -3.18
CA THR A 41 10.02 -9.67 -3.64
C THR A 41 8.85 -10.57 -3.25
N GLN A 42 8.73 -11.75 -3.86
CA GLN A 42 7.67 -12.71 -3.53
C GLN A 42 7.61 -13.06 -2.04
N GLU A 43 8.77 -13.14 -1.39
CA GLU A 43 8.89 -13.50 0.02
C GLU A 43 8.83 -12.28 0.95
N HIS A 44 9.30 -11.12 0.47
CA HIS A 44 9.54 -9.95 1.30
C HIS A 44 9.10 -8.66 0.58
N PHE A 45 7.90 -8.20 0.95
CA PHE A 45 7.34 -6.92 0.52
C PHE A 45 7.98 -5.76 1.27
N GLY A 46 8.42 -4.73 0.55
CA GLY A 46 8.95 -3.49 1.11
C GLY A 46 10.30 -3.61 1.82
N LEU A 47 10.98 -4.76 1.72
CA LEU A 47 12.22 -5.03 2.45
C LEU A 47 13.39 -4.19 1.93
N TYR A 48 13.44 -3.97 0.62
CA TYR A 48 14.48 -3.19 -0.04
C TYR A 48 13.92 -1.81 -0.39
N GLN A 49 14.54 -0.77 0.14
CA GLN A 49 14.09 0.62 0.03
C GLN A 49 15.21 1.51 -0.51
N ASN A 50 14.86 2.62 -1.16
CA ASN A 50 15.81 3.54 -1.79
C ASN A 50 16.85 2.78 -2.61
N VAL A 51 16.38 1.86 -3.47
CA VAL A 51 17.24 1.01 -4.28
C VAL A 51 17.78 1.85 -5.43
N GLU A 52 19.10 1.86 -5.60
CA GLU A 52 19.80 2.68 -6.57
C GLU A 52 20.49 1.78 -7.59
N PHE A 53 20.19 1.99 -8.87
CA PHE A 53 20.81 1.28 -9.98
C PHE A 53 21.54 2.25 -10.90
N LYS A 54 22.82 1.95 -11.19
CA LYS A 54 23.64 2.70 -12.12
C LYS A 54 23.66 1.98 -13.48
N PRO A 55 23.37 2.66 -14.60
CA PRO A 55 23.50 2.04 -15.92
C PRO A 55 24.98 1.81 -16.24
N LEU A 56 25.25 0.64 -16.82
CA LEU A 56 26.55 0.24 -17.35
C LEU A 56 26.48 0.15 -18.89
N ALA A 57 27.64 -0.10 -19.52
CA ALA A 57 27.68 -0.44 -20.94
C ALA A 57 26.84 -1.70 -21.25
N ASP A 58 26.44 -1.83 -22.51
CA ASP A 58 25.69 -2.99 -23.04
C ASP A 58 24.32 -3.23 -22.38
N GLY A 59 23.67 -2.17 -21.90
CA GLY A 59 22.33 -2.24 -21.30
C GLY A 59 22.28 -2.93 -19.93
N LYS A 60 23.43 -3.13 -19.29
CA LYS A 60 23.52 -3.70 -17.94
C LYS A 60 23.27 -2.63 -16.88
N TRP A 61 22.91 -3.07 -15.69
CA TRP A 61 22.73 -2.21 -14.52
C TRP A 61 23.54 -2.76 -13.34
N GLU A 62 24.14 -1.87 -12.58
CA GLU A 62 24.84 -2.17 -11.33
C GLU A 62 23.96 -1.73 -10.16
N LEU A 63 23.76 -2.60 -9.17
CA LEU A 63 23.15 -2.22 -7.90
C LEU A 63 24.16 -1.34 -7.13
N ALA A 64 23.92 -0.04 -7.11
CA ALA A 64 24.78 0.94 -6.46
C ALA A 64 24.54 1.01 -4.94
N GLY A 65 23.30 0.79 -4.49
CA GLY A 65 22.95 0.84 -3.08
C GLY A 65 21.49 0.49 -2.81
N TYR A 66 21.20 0.18 -1.55
CA TYR A 66 19.84 0.03 -1.03
C TYR A 66 19.84 0.12 0.50
N ASN A 67 18.70 0.48 1.06
CA ASN A 67 18.39 0.31 2.47
C ASN A 67 17.61 -0.99 2.67
N LYS A 68 17.98 -1.76 3.69
CA LYS A 68 17.20 -2.92 4.12
C LYS A 68 16.35 -2.53 5.32
N ARG A 69 15.05 -2.80 5.27
CA ARG A 69 14.14 -2.61 6.41
C ARG A 69 14.64 -3.42 7.61
N GLU A 70 14.81 -2.75 8.75
CA GLU A 70 15.00 -3.40 10.04
C GLU A 70 13.63 -3.90 10.55
N LYS A 71 13.51 -5.19 10.89
CA LYS A 71 12.29 -5.71 11.51
C LYS A 71 12.16 -5.22 12.94
N GLY A 72 10.92 -5.01 13.38
CA GLY A 72 10.60 -4.73 14.79
C GLY A 72 11.10 -3.37 15.28
N ILE A 73 11.27 -2.36 14.42
CA ILE A 73 11.67 -1.00 14.83
C ILE A 73 10.61 -0.31 15.72
N TYR A 74 9.38 -0.80 15.67
CA TYR A 74 8.26 -0.38 16.48
C TYR A 74 7.75 -1.56 17.30
N GLU A 75 7.41 -1.30 18.54
CA GLU A 75 6.61 -2.18 19.38
C GLU A 75 5.17 -1.69 19.27
N ILE A 76 4.34 -2.45 18.55
CA ILE A 76 2.91 -2.14 18.42
C ILE A 76 2.25 -2.46 19.76
N GLU A 77 1.42 -1.56 20.26
CA GLU A 77 0.67 -1.73 21.51
C GLU A 77 -0.77 -2.15 21.19
N THR A 78 -1.45 -1.37 20.34
CA THR A 78 -2.85 -1.62 19.95
C THR A 78 -3.06 -1.44 18.45
N VAL A 79 -3.99 -2.22 17.90
CA VAL A 79 -4.53 -2.03 16.56
C VAL A 79 -6.04 -2.12 16.64
N ASN A 80 -6.73 -1.02 16.34
CA ASN A 80 -8.19 -0.95 16.29
C ASN A 80 -8.64 -0.75 14.85
N LEU A 81 -9.66 -1.50 14.41
CA LEU A 81 -10.28 -1.31 13.10
C LEU A 81 -11.59 -0.52 13.24
N PHE A 82 -11.74 0.49 12.39
CA PHE A 82 -12.97 1.24 12.21
C PHE A 82 -13.46 1.08 10.78
N LEU A 83 -14.73 0.75 10.61
CA LEU A 83 -15.41 0.67 9.31
C LEU A 83 -16.61 1.61 9.31
N THR A 84 -16.88 2.27 8.17
CA THR A 84 -18.18 2.94 7.98
C THR A 84 -19.25 1.91 7.66
N GLU A 85 -20.49 2.21 8.03
CA GLU A 85 -21.62 1.29 7.84
C GLU A 85 -22.19 1.34 6.42
N GLU A 86 -22.12 2.50 5.77
CA GLU A 86 -22.73 2.73 4.45
C GLU A 86 -21.70 2.69 3.31
N PRO A 87 -22.06 2.15 2.13
CA PRO A 87 -21.26 2.23 0.93
C PRO A 87 -21.03 3.68 0.44
N PRO A 88 -19.84 4.00 -0.09
CA PRO A 88 -18.67 3.14 -0.12
C PRO A 88 -18.07 3.00 1.29
N ILE A 89 -17.90 1.76 1.74
CA ILE A 89 -17.33 1.39 3.02
C ILE A 89 -15.90 1.93 3.07
N GLN A 90 -15.61 2.72 4.10
CA GLN A 90 -14.27 3.19 4.42
C GLN A 90 -13.74 2.39 5.60
N GLY A 91 -12.45 2.09 5.59
CA GLY A 91 -11.79 1.37 6.68
C GLY A 91 -10.54 2.07 7.13
N PHE A 92 -10.35 2.15 8.44
CA PHE A 92 -9.20 2.77 9.07
C PHE A 92 -8.65 1.86 10.16
N LEU A 93 -7.33 1.67 10.17
CA LEU A 93 -6.63 1.10 11.31
C LEU A 93 -6.07 2.23 12.16
N GLU A 94 -6.45 2.29 13.42
CA GLU A 94 -5.76 3.10 14.43
C GLU A 94 -4.68 2.22 15.08
N VAL A 95 -3.42 2.59 14.89
CA VAL A 95 -2.28 1.85 15.41
C VAL A 95 -1.55 2.71 16.44
N THR A 96 -1.47 2.21 17.67
CA THR A 96 -0.62 2.79 18.72
C THR A 96 0.66 1.98 18.82
N ALA A 97 1.82 2.64 18.80
CA ALA A 97 3.11 1.96 18.88
C ALA A 97 4.19 2.81 19.54
N PHE A 98 5.23 2.15 20.04
CA PHE A 98 6.44 2.76 20.60
C PHE A 98 7.63 2.52 19.67
N PRO A 99 8.42 3.56 19.35
CA PRO A 99 9.72 3.35 18.72
C PRO A 99 10.64 2.57 19.66
N ARG A 100 11.34 1.55 19.15
CA ARG A 100 12.41 0.89 19.91
C ARG A 100 13.69 1.72 19.96
N ASP A 101 13.80 2.68 19.06
CA ASP A 101 14.93 3.59 18.93
C ASP A 101 14.41 5.03 18.84
N CYS A 102 14.94 5.91 19.68
CA CYS A 102 14.62 7.34 19.71
C CYS A 102 15.00 8.07 18.40
N ARG A 103 15.82 7.46 17.53
CA ARG A 103 16.25 8.02 16.24
C ARG A 103 15.21 7.85 15.13
N MET A 104 14.12 7.15 15.41
CA MET A 104 13.03 6.97 14.46
C MET A 104 12.18 8.24 14.45
N ASP A 105 12.28 9.01 13.35
CA ASP A 105 11.65 10.32 13.25
C ASP A 105 10.48 10.36 12.25
N THR A 106 10.63 9.66 11.13
CA THR A 106 9.67 9.67 10.04
C THR A 106 8.95 8.34 10.00
N ARG A 107 7.63 8.34 9.93
CA ARG A 107 6.86 7.11 9.74
C ARG A 107 6.56 6.94 8.26
N LEU A 108 6.95 5.80 7.71
CA LEU A 108 6.64 5.41 6.35
C LEU A 108 5.57 4.31 6.45
N ILE A 109 4.35 4.66 6.10
CA ILE A 109 3.19 3.76 6.19
C ILE A 109 2.84 3.28 4.79
N ARG A 110 2.64 1.97 4.67
CA ARG A 110 2.39 1.30 3.38
C ARG A 110 1.32 0.26 3.56
N THR A 111 0.42 0.18 2.58
CA THR A 111 -0.68 -0.77 2.58
C THR A 111 -0.77 -1.46 1.23
N GLN A 112 -0.93 -2.77 1.24
CA GLN A 112 -1.12 -3.55 0.02
C GLN A 112 -2.11 -4.69 0.28
N LEU A 113 -2.98 -4.97 -0.68
CA LEU A 113 -3.82 -6.16 -0.67
C LEU A 113 -3.08 -7.31 -1.37
N VAL A 114 -2.84 -8.40 -0.64
CA VAL A 114 -2.27 -9.64 -1.17
C VAL A 114 -3.27 -10.77 -0.92
N GLY A 115 -3.93 -11.23 -1.99
CA GLY A 115 -5.07 -12.14 -1.86
C GLY A 115 -6.23 -11.44 -1.14
N ASP A 116 -6.62 -11.97 0.01
CA ASP A 116 -7.66 -11.44 0.91
C ASP A 116 -7.09 -10.62 2.10
N THR A 117 -5.77 -10.37 2.11
CA THR A 117 -5.08 -9.81 3.27
C THR A 117 -4.48 -8.44 2.98
N PHE A 118 -4.92 -7.42 3.70
CA PHE A 118 -4.29 -6.11 3.76
C PHE A 118 -3.02 -6.17 4.61
N LYS A 119 -1.86 -6.14 3.96
CA LYS A 119 -0.56 -6.04 4.62
C LYS A 119 -0.21 -4.57 4.82
N VAL A 120 -0.13 -4.17 6.08
CA VAL A 120 0.24 -2.82 6.51
C VAL A 120 1.64 -2.86 7.10
N PHE A 121 2.51 -1.99 6.62
CA PHE A 121 3.87 -1.83 7.10
C PHE A 121 4.06 -0.43 7.63
N ILE A 122 4.59 -0.32 8.84
CA ILE A 122 4.95 0.92 9.50
C ILE A 122 6.46 0.88 9.72
N ASP A 123 7.17 1.70 8.95
CA ASP A 123 8.63 1.81 8.92
C ASP A 123 9.12 3.19 9.37
N SER A 124 10.44 3.34 9.49
CA SER A 124 11.08 4.63 9.71
C SER A 124 12.41 4.75 8.99
N ASN A 125 12.73 5.97 8.55
CA ASN A 125 14.12 6.31 8.30
C ASN A 125 14.80 6.60 9.64
N LYS A 126 16.00 6.04 9.82
CA LYS A 126 16.80 6.28 11.02
C LYS A 126 17.57 7.58 10.84
N ARG A 127 17.40 8.54 11.73
CA ARG A 127 18.26 9.74 11.74
C ARG A 127 19.67 9.40 12.27
N PRO A 128 20.71 10.12 11.83
CA PRO A 128 22.00 10.11 12.51
C PRO A 128 21.79 10.49 13.98
N GLY A 129 22.25 9.66 14.90
CA GLY A 129 22.01 9.86 16.33
C GLY A 129 22.81 11.04 16.90
N THR A 130 22.16 11.84 17.74
CA THR A 130 22.86 12.68 18.72
C THR A 130 22.97 11.94 20.05
N SER A 131 23.95 12.29 20.88
CA SER A 131 24.13 11.71 22.22
C SER A 131 22.91 11.93 23.15
N ALA A 132 22.09 12.94 22.87
CA ALA A 132 20.85 13.22 23.60
C ALA A 132 19.80 12.12 23.41
N CYS A 133 19.74 11.53 22.21
CA CYS A 133 18.78 10.48 21.89
C CYS A 133 18.98 9.24 22.78
N GLN A 134 20.24 8.83 22.99
CA GLN A 134 20.55 7.64 23.81
C GLN A 134 20.04 7.71 25.25
N LYS A 135 19.78 8.91 25.78
CA LYS A 135 19.30 9.12 27.15
C LYS A 135 17.79 9.30 27.25
N MET A 136 17.07 9.33 26.13
CA MET A 136 15.64 9.65 26.10
C MET A 136 14.81 8.39 25.84
N ARG A 137 13.77 8.18 26.65
CA ARG A 137 12.78 7.13 26.41
C ARG A 137 11.92 7.53 25.19
N PRO A 138 11.74 6.65 24.19
CA PRO A 138 10.82 6.90 23.09
C PRO A 138 9.37 7.09 23.59
N LEU A 139 8.68 8.08 23.05
CA LEU A 139 7.25 8.31 23.32
C LEU A 139 6.39 7.46 22.37
N PRO A 140 5.22 6.99 22.82
CA PRO A 140 4.27 6.33 21.93
C PRO A 140 3.74 7.32 20.90
N PHE A 141 3.23 6.77 19.82
CA PHE A 141 2.49 7.50 18.81
C PHE A 141 1.25 6.72 18.39
N ALA A 142 0.27 7.43 17.85
CA ALA A 142 -0.90 6.87 17.20
C ALA A 142 -0.90 7.30 15.73
N GLU A 143 -1.21 6.37 14.83
CA GLU A 143 -1.40 6.62 13.40
C GLU A 143 -2.74 6.07 12.93
N ILE A 144 -3.43 6.85 12.10
CA ILE A 144 -4.66 6.44 11.43
C ILE A 144 -4.31 6.08 9.99
N ILE A 145 -4.48 4.80 9.65
CA ILE A 145 -4.05 4.22 8.39
C ILE A 145 -5.29 3.85 7.57
N PRO A 146 -5.58 4.55 6.46
CA PRO A 146 -6.69 4.17 5.59
C PRO A 146 -6.39 2.86 4.87
N LEU A 147 -7.38 1.97 4.84
CA LEU A 147 -7.36 0.76 4.02
C LEU A 147 -7.98 1.09 2.65
N PRO A 148 -7.33 0.72 1.54
CA PRO A 148 -7.85 0.98 0.19
C PRO A 148 -8.97 -0.02 -0.13
N LEU A 149 -10.15 0.20 0.45
CA LEU A 149 -11.27 -0.73 0.34
C LEU A 149 -12.11 -0.54 -0.94
N TYR A 150 -11.99 0.59 -1.64
CA TYR A 150 -12.81 0.83 -2.83
C TYR A 150 -12.51 -0.19 -3.93
N GLY A 151 -13.56 -0.71 -4.58
CA GLY A 151 -13.45 -1.65 -5.69
C GLY A 151 -13.25 -3.12 -5.29
N ILE A 152 -13.17 -3.43 -3.99
CA ILE A 152 -13.06 -4.81 -3.53
C ILE A 152 -14.43 -5.50 -3.51
N LYS A 153 -14.43 -6.83 -3.61
CA LYS A 153 -15.64 -7.65 -3.54
C LYS A 153 -16.12 -7.80 -2.10
N SER A 154 -17.40 -8.08 -1.94
CA SER A 154 -17.94 -8.58 -0.68
C SER A 154 -17.20 -9.83 -0.22
N GLY A 155 -17.03 -9.97 1.09
CA GLY A 155 -16.38 -11.14 1.70
C GLY A 155 -15.57 -10.83 2.94
N ASP A 156 -14.89 -11.86 3.44
CA ASP A 156 -14.01 -11.76 4.59
C ASP A 156 -12.60 -11.38 4.15
N TYR A 157 -12.06 -10.37 4.82
CA TYR A 157 -10.72 -9.87 4.63
C TYR A 157 -9.93 -9.97 5.93
N LYS A 158 -8.62 -10.05 5.78
CA LYS A 158 -7.67 -9.99 6.90
C LYS A 158 -6.87 -8.71 6.81
N TYR A 159 -6.32 -8.28 7.93
CA TYR A 159 -5.23 -7.32 7.93
C TYR A 159 -4.07 -7.83 8.77
N THR A 160 -2.86 -7.40 8.43
CA THR A 160 -1.67 -7.59 9.27
C THR A 160 -0.91 -6.28 9.40
N VAL A 161 -0.45 -5.92 10.60
CA VAL A 161 0.43 -4.77 10.82
C VAL A 161 1.81 -5.27 11.21
N ASN A 162 2.83 -4.94 10.39
CA ASN A 162 4.21 -5.40 10.50
C ASN A 162 4.40 -6.94 10.58
N GLY A 163 3.37 -7.71 10.23
CA GLY A 163 3.36 -9.17 10.35
C GLY A 163 3.26 -9.69 11.79
N GLU A 164 3.10 -8.82 12.78
CA GLU A 164 3.02 -9.18 14.21
C GLU A 164 1.58 -9.14 14.72
N TYR A 165 0.81 -8.15 14.27
CA TYR A 165 -0.60 -7.98 14.63
C TYR A 165 -1.48 -8.39 13.45
N GLN A 166 -2.60 -9.05 13.74
CA GLN A 166 -3.56 -9.47 12.73
C GLN A 166 -5.00 -9.35 13.20
N GLY A 167 -5.91 -9.15 12.26
CA GLY A 167 -7.34 -9.18 12.50
C GLY A 167 -8.11 -9.57 11.24
N VAL A 168 -9.41 -9.74 11.41
CA VAL A 168 -10.35 -10.09 10.34
C VAL A 168 -11.52 -9.12 10.34
N PHE A 169 -12.08 -8.87 9.17
CA PHE A 169 -13.27 -8.05 9.01
C PHE A 169 -14.05 -8.48 7.77
N ASN A 170 -15.35 -8.18 7.77
CA ASN A 170 -16.23 -8.50 6.66
C ASN A 170 -16.60 -7.22 5.91
N VAL A 171 -16.66 -7.34 4.59
CA VAL A 171 -17.20 -6.32 3.68
C VAL A 171 -18.52 -6.87 3.18
N SER A 172 -19.63 -6.27 3.61
CA SER A 172 -20.98 -6.83 3.47
C SER A 172 -21.54 -6.79 2.05
N SER A 173 -21.02 -5.92 1.19
CA SER A 173 -21.42 -5.74 -0.20
C SER A 173 -20.21 -5.35 -1.05
N ASP A 174 -20.29 -5.52 -2.37
CA ASP A 174 -19.23 -5.06 -3.26
C ASP A 174 -19.01 -3.56 -3.05
N ASN A 175 -17.77 -3.16 -2.75
CA ASN A 175 -17.49 -1.81 -2.28
C ASN A 175 -17.27 -0.83 -3.45
N VAL A 176 -18.31 -0.65 -4.24
CA VAL A 176 -18.36 0.21 -5.43
C VAL A 176 -19.48 1.22 -5.30
N LEU A 177 -19.37 2.35 -6.01
CA LEU A 177 -20.49 3.28 -6.14
C LEU A 177 -21.42 2.75 -7.22
N GLU A 178 -22.66 2.45 -6.86
CA GLU A 178 -23.71 2.23 -7.84
C GLU A 178 -24.09 3.59 -8.45
N ILE A 179 -23.64 3.83 -9.68
CA ILE A 179 -24.13 4.96 -10.46
C ILE A 179 -25.51 4.56 -10.97
N GLN A 180 -26.57 5.12 -10.38
CA GLN A 180 -27.89 4.94 -10.96
C GLN A 180 -27.90 5.54 -12.38
N PRO A 181 -28.41 4.80 -13.38
CA PRO A 181 -28.62 5.36 -14.70
C PRO A 181 -29.42 6.65 -14.55
N LEU A 182 -29.03 7.71 -15.26
CA LEU A 182 -29.90 8.86 -15.41
C LEU A 182 -31.17 8.34 -16.06
N GLU A 183 -32.23 8.12 -15.28
CA GLU A 183 -33.57 7.95 -15.84
C GLU A 183 -33.78 9.13 -16.78
N ASP A 184 -34.13 8.80 -18.01
CA ASP A 184 -34.44 9.73 -19.07
C ASP A 184 -35.48 10.70 -18.51
N ARG A 185 -35.03 11.84 -17.98
CA ARG A 185 -35.92 12.93 -17.60
C ARG A 185 -36.52 13.42 -18.90
N GLU A 186 -37.65 12.83 -19.26
CA GLU A 186 -38.53 13.29 -20.30
C GLU A 186 -38.75 14.78 -20.01
N TRP A 187 -38.14 15.60 -20.85
CA TRP A 187 -38.28 17.04 -20.77
C TRP A 187 -39.73 17.38 -21.15
N ASP A 188 -40.58 17.53 -20.14
CA ASP A 188 -42.01 17.89 -20.26
C ASP A 188 -42.22 19.24 -20.97
N GLY A 189 -41.19 20.09 -21.09
CA GLY A 189 -41.29 21.33 -21.85
C GLY A 189 -42.03 22.46 -21.13
N THR A 190 -42.46 22.28 -19.88
CA THR A 190 -42.94 23.41 -19.07
C THR A 190 -41.79 24.35 -18.70
N VAL A 191 -41.72 25.46 -19.43
CA VAL A 191 -40.98 26.65 -19.05
C VAL A 191 -41.54 27.13 -17.71
N ALA A 192 -40.80 26.90 -16.62
CA ALA A 192 -41.09 27.55 -15.34
C ALA A 192 -40.94 29.06 -15.53
N ASP A 193 -42.07 29.76 -15.55
CA ASP A 193 -42.14 31.20 -15.53
C ASP A 193 -41.40 31.70 -14.27
N ARG A 194 -40.34 32.47 -14.47
CA ARG A 194 -39.61 33.11 -13.38
C ARG A 194 -40.52 34.19 -12.82
N ASN A 195 -41.31 33.88 -11.81
CA ASN A 195 -41.78 34.83 -10.80
C ASN A 195 -42.43 34.05 -9.65
N ASP A 196 -41.65 33.74 -8.63
CA ASP A 196 -42.13 33.95 -7.26
C ASP A 196 -40.96 34.11 -6.29
N VAL A 197 -40.65 35.37 -6.03
CA VAL A 197 -39.97 35.83 -4.84
C VAL A 197 -40.99 35.75 -3.71
N HIS A 198 -40.75 34.95 -2.67
CA HIS A 198 -40.99 35.28 -1.25
C HIS A 198 -40.86 34.04 -0.34
N GLY A 199 -40.13 34.17 0.77
CA GLY A 199 -40.45 33.44 2.00
C GLY A 199 -39.39 32.53 2.62
N VAL A 200 -38.40 33.14 3.28
CA VAL A 200 -37.93 32.87 4.68
C VAL A 200 -37.98 31.42 5.22
N GLY A 201 -36.85 30.95 5.76
CA GLY A 201 -36.87 30.04 6.91
C GLY A 201 -35.62 29.20 7.15
N LEU A 202 -34.56 29.81 7.71
CA LEU A 202 -33.53 29.05 8.43
C LEU A 202 -34.13 28.44 9.70
N ARG A 203 -34.04 27.11 9.85
CA ARG A 203 -33.74 26.43 11.11
C ARG A 203 -32.95 25.16 10.81
#